data_AF-A0A7J8WNM7-F1
#
_entry.id   AF-A0A7J8WNM7-F1
#
_cell.length_a   1.000
_cell.length_b   1.000
_cell.length_c   1.000
_cell.angle_alpha   90.00
_cell.angle_beta   90.00
_cell.angle_gamma   90.00
#
_symmetry.space_group_name_H-M   'P 1'
#
loop_
_entity.id
_entity.type
_entity.pdbx_description
1 polymer ?
#
loop_
_entity_poly.entity_id
_entity_poly.type
_entity_poly.pdbx_seq_one_letter_code
_entity_poly.pdbx_strand_id
1 'polypeptide(L)'
;VSKAHSWTCLDLYLFASPYRVTWDYYFLSREHTLEIDKWEDRAEYEYVKNKGISIFLMQAGMLGTLEALWEVFPLFTNTGWGESANLGFLKKHMGASFESRPQPWYTNISVDDIHSGDFLVISKIRGRWGGFETLEKWVTGSYAGHSAVFLKDSEGKLWVGESGHENEKGEDIIAVIPWDEWWDLELNKDDSNPHIAVLPLHPDVRAKFNETAAWEYALSMAGKPYGYHNMLFSWIDTIDGNYPPPLDAHLVASAMTVWSKMQPEYAANLWNEALNKRLGTKGLDLSDILVEIEKRGSSFDQLLTVPEQDDWIYSDGKSTSCIAFVLEMYKEAGLFDPIADAIQVTEFTIKDAYTLRFFENNSSRLPKWCNDADNVKLPYCQILGKYRMELPGFNSMDPYPHMNERCPSKPPKYSRPPNC
;
A
#
# COMPACT_ATOMS: atom_id res chain seq x y z
N VAL A 1 35.60 20.59 -11.08
CA VAL A 1 34.89 19.32 -11.37
C VAL A 1 35.82 18.17 -10.98
N SER A 2 35.73 17.58 -9.77
CA SER A 2 36.71 16.55 -9.36
C SER A 2 36.21 15.50 -8.37
N LYS A 3 34.93 15.11 -8.44
CA LYS A 3 34.50 13.81 -7.91
C LYS A 3 33.74 13.11 -9.04
N ALA A 4 34.25 11.96 -9.49
CA ALA A 4 33.51 11.13 -10.42
C ALA A 4 32.26 10.62 -9.71
N HIS A 5 31.07 10.89 -10.28
CA HIS A 5 29.78 10.45 -9.73
C HIS A 5 29.37 9.05 -10.23
N SER A 6 30.00 8.55 -11.29
CA SER A 6 29.73 7.25 -11.91
C SER A 6 31.04 6.59 -12.35
N TRP A 7 31.19 5.28 -12.10
CA TRP A 7 32.39 4.50 -12.45
C TRP A 7 32.58 4.30 -13.95
N THR A 8 31.48 4.33 -14.73
CA THR A 8 31.52 4.19 -16.20
C THR A 8 31.64 5.53 -16.92
N CYS A 9 31.56 6.65 -16.20
CA CYS A 9 31.36 7.99 -16.79
C CYS A 9 30.18 8.04 -17.76
N LEU A 10 29.19 7.14 -17.60
CA LEU A 10 28.00 7.01 -18.44
C LEU A 10 26.80 7.51 -17.66
N ASP A 11 26.23 8.61 -18.15
CA ASP A 11 24.96 9.15 -17.68
C ASP A 11 23.84 8.57 -18.54
N LEU A 12 22.89 7.89 -17.90
CA LEU A 12 21.71 7.35 -18.57
C LEU A 12 20.56 8.35 -18.41
N TYR A 13 19.99 8.78 -19.53
CA TYR A 13 18.87 9.70 -19.57
C TYR A 13 17.64 8.96 -20.09
N LEU A 14 16.54 9.08 -19.36
CA LEU A 14 15.21 8.71 -19.83
C LEU A 14 14.52 9.97 -20.35
N PHE A 15 13.89 9.86 -21.51
CA PHE A 15 13.14 10.92 -22.18
C PHE A 15 11.70 10.47 -22.29
N ALA A 16 10.79 11.22 -21.70
CA ALA A 16 9.38 10.86 -21.66
C ALA A 16 8.48 11.97 -22.18
N SER A 17 7.43 11.57 -22.87
CA SER A 17 6.22 12.34 -23.14
C SER A 17 5.02 11.53 -22.61
N PRO A 18 3.81 12.10 -22.53
CA PRO A 18 2.59 11.33 -22.28
C PRO A 18 2.39 10.16 -23.25
N TYR A 19 3.04 10.21 -24.41
CA TYR A 19 2.89 9.25 -25.47
C TYR A 19 4.06 8.26 -25.52
N ARG A 20 5.28 8.60 -25.14
CA ARG A 20 6.42 7.66 -25.23
C ARG A 20 7.40 7.77 -24.08
N VAL A 21 8.16 6.70 -23.88
CA VAL A 21 9.42 6.73 -23.13
C VAL A 21 10.51 6.15 -24.01
N THR A 22 11.64 6.85 -24.10
CA THR A 22 12.88 6.38 -24.72
C THR A 22 14.05 6.66 -23.77
N TRP A 23 15.21 6.09 -24.04
CA TRP A 23 16.42 6.37 -23.29
C TRP A 23 17.60 6.62 -24.23
N ASP A 24 18.59 7.35 -23.72
CA ASP A 24 19.89 7.49 -24.37
C ASP A 24 20.98 7.60 -23.29
N TYR A 25 22.23 7.37 -23.67
CA TYR A 25 23.36 7.44 -22.76
C TYR A 25 24.46 8.35 -23.28
N TYR A 26 25.07 9.11 -22.37
CA TYR A 26 26.10 10.07 -22.73
C TYR A 26 27.37 9.88 -21.89
N PHE A 27 28.52 9.89 -22.56
CA PHE A 27 29.84 9.73 -21.94
C PHE A 27 30.62 11.04 -21.79
N LEU A 28 30.22 12.09 -22.52
CA LEU A 28 30.97 13.33 -22.62
C LEU A 28 30.07 14.50 -22.22
N SER A 29 30.61 15.42 -21.43
CA SER A 29 29.94 16.70 -21.13
C SER A 29 30.06 17.65 -22.34
N ARG A 30 29.26 17.39 -23.38
CA ARG A 30 29.13 18.20 -24.59
C ARG A 30 27.68 18.27 -25.02
N GLU A 31 27.41 19.04 -26.07
CA GLU A 31 26.09 19.05 -26.70
C GLU A 31 25.80 17.68 -27.35
N HIS A 32 24.61 17.15 -27.08
CA HIS A 32 24.09 15.92 -27.66
C HIS A 32 22.71 16.20 -28.26
N THR A 33 22.38 15.45 -29.31
CA THR A 33 21.10 15.53 -29.99
C THR A 33 20.38 14.21 -29.85
N LEU A 34 19.21 14.22 -29.24
CA LEU A 34 18.27 13.10 -29.32
C LEU A 34 17.41 13.27 -30.58
N GLU A 35 17.53 12.34 -31.52
CA GLU A 35 16.68 12.31 -32.71
C GLU A 35 15.43 11.47 -32.48
N ILE A 36 14.27 12.04 -32.80
CA ILE A 36 12.99 11.33 -32.81
C ILE A 36 12.56 11.20 -34.26
N ASP A 37 12.80 10.02 -34.85
CA ASP A 37 12.56 9.75 -36.28
C ASP A 37 11.10 9.96 -36.70
N LYS A 38 10.18 9.59 -35.81
CA LYS A 38 8.75 9.69 -36.05
C LYS A 38 7.99 9.90 -34.75
N TRP A 39 7.12 10.90 -34.74
CA TRP A 39 6.09 11.08 -33.72
C TRP A 39 5.04 9.97 -33.84
N GLU A 40 4.53 9.51 -32.71
CA GLU A 40 3.57 8.42 -32.65
C GLU A 40 2.28 8.82 -33.35
N ASP A 41 1.81 10.03 -33.05
CA ASP A 41 0.73 10.68 -33.75
C ASP A 41 0.89 12.22 -33.74
N ARG A 42 -0.17 12.92 -34.18
CA ARG A 42 -0.20 14.38 -34.17
C ARG A 42 -0.31 14.94 -32.75
N ALA A 43 -0.93 14.23 -31.83
CA ALA A 43 -1.14 14.70 -30.47
C ALA A 43 0.20 14.77 -29.72
N GLU A 44 1.06 13.77 -29.88
CA GLU A 44 2.43 13.81 -29.38
C GLU A 44 3.23 14.97 -29.95
N TYR A 45 3.19 15.16 -31.27
CA TYR A 45 3.91 16.25 -31.92
C TYR A 45 3.51 17.63 -31.37
N GLU A 46 2.20 17.88 -31.26
CA GLU A 46 1.69 19.14 -30.73
C GLU A 46 2.01 19.29 -29.23
N TYR A 47 1.96 18.21 -28.46
CA TYR A 47 2.36 18.23 -27.05
C TYR A 47 3.84 18.64 -26.92
N VAL A 48 4.75 17.92 -27.57
CA VAL A 48 6.19 18.17 -27.48
C VAL A 48 6.54 19.56 -28.00
N LYS A 49 5.90 20.02 -29.08
CA LYS A 49 6.10 21.37 -29.62
C LYS A 49 5.74 22.48 -28.64
N ASN A 50 4.67 22.30 -27.85
CA ASN A 50 4.19 23.32 -26.93
C ASN A 50 4.81 23.21 -25.53
N LYS A 51 5.23 22.01 -25.10
CA LYS A 51 5.58 21.70 -23.71
C LYS A 51 6.97 21.10 -23.52
N GLY A 52 7.56 20.54 -24.58
CA GLY A 52 8.85 19.84 -24.52
C GLY A 52 8.71 18.36 -24.10
N ILE A 53 9.84 17.79 -23.70
CA ILE A 53 10.00 16.39 -23.28
C ILE A 53 10.53 16.39 -21.85
N SER A 54 10.00 15.52 -20.99
CA SER A 54 10.53 15.30 -19.64
C SER A 54 11.82 14.50 -19.73
N ILE A 55 12.87 14.99 -19.07
CA ILE A 55 14.20 14.38 -19.10
C ILE A 55 14.57 13.97 -17.68
N PHE A 56 14.80 12.67 -17.46
CA PHE A 56 15.22 12.13 -16.19
C PHE A 56 16.66 11.65 -16.29
N LEU A 57 17.53 12.20 -15.44
CA LEU A 57 18.86 11.66 -15.26
C LEU A 57 18.82 10.53 -14.23
N MET A 58 19.18 9.32 -14.66
CA MET A 58 19.48 8.23 -13.75
C MET A 58 20.83 8.52 -13.08
N GLN A 59 20.81 9.27 -11.97
CA GLN A 59 22.01 9.75 -11.28
C GLN A 59 23.00 8.65 -10.88
N ALA A 60 22.52 7.41 -10.77
CA ALA A 60 23.33 6.25 -10.43
C ALA A 60 24.11 5.67 -11.65
N GLY A 61 23.84 6.14 -12.87
CA GLY A 61 24.37 5.60 -14.12
C GLY A 61 23.90 4.16 -14.38
N MET A 62 24.45 3.51 -15.43
CA MET A 62 24.08 2.13 -15.78
C MET A 62 24.44 1.12 -14.66
N LEU A 63 25.57 1.33 -13.97
CA LEU A 63 26.00 0.49 -12.85
C LEU A 63 25.11 0.63 -11.63
N GLY A 64 24.73 1.86 -11.25
CA GLY A 64 23.82 2.07 -10.13
C GLY A 64 22.38 1.68 -10.45
N THR A 65 21.98 1.67 -11.73
CA THR A 65 20.70 1.08 -12.17
C THR A 65 20.74 -0.45 -12.05
N LEU A 66 21.86 -1.09 -12.41
CA LEU A 66 22.10 -2.52 -12.15
C LEU A 66 22.17 -2.83 -10.65
N GLU A 67 22.76 -1.95 -9.83
CA GLU A 67 22.80 -2.07 -8.37
C GLU A 67 21.41 -1.92 -7.76
N ALA A 68 20.59 -0.96 -8.22
CA ALA A 68 19.19 -0.82 -7.80
C ALA A 68 18.34 -2.04 -8.19
N LEU A 69 18.52 -2.56 -9.42
CA LEU A 69 17.91 -3.82 -9.83
C LEU A 69 18.41 -4.99 -8.98
N TRP A 70 19.66 -4.99 -8.57
CA TRP A 70 20.25 -5.98 -7.66
C TRP A 70 19.78 -5.84 -6.22
N GLU A 71 19.39 -4.64 -5.76
CA GLU A 71 18.77 -4.43 -4.45
C GLU A 71 17.29 -4.83 -4.44
N VAL A 72 16.57 -4.65 -5.57
CA VAL A 72 15.12 -4.90 -5.67
C VAL A 72 14.79 -6.33 -6.09
N PHE A 73 15.50 -6.91 -7.07
CA PHE A 73 15.25 -8.28 -7.54
C PHE A 73 15.23 -9.34 -6.42
N PRO A 74 16.16 -9.32 -5.44
CA PRO A 74 16.19 -10.33 -4.39
C PRO A 74 14.95 -10.30 -3.50
N LEU A 75 14.28 -9.13 -3.36
CA LEU A 75 13.12 -8.94 -2.51
C LEU A 75 11.99 -9.91 -2.85
N PHE A 76 11.85 -10.26 -4.13
CA PHE A 76 10.78 -11.13 -4.62
C PHE A 76 11.13 -12.62 -4.59
N THR A 77 12.33 -12.99 -4.16
CA THR A 77 12.77 -14.39 -4.14
C THR A 77 12.29 -15.11 -2.88
N ASN A 78 11.79 -16.34 -3.02
CA ASN A 78 11.36 -17.15 -1.88
C ASN A 78 12.54 -17.94 -1.26
N THR A 79 13.56 -17.23 -0.79
CA THR A 79 14.79 -17.83 -0.25
C THR A 79 15.24 -17.12 1.03
N GLY A 80 16.20 -17.71 1.75
CA GLY A 80 16.86 -17.01 2.87
C GLY A 80 17.60 -15.73 2.45
N TRP A 81 18.03 -15.65 1.18
CA TRP A 81 18.58 -14.42 0.61
C TRP A 81 17.50 -13.36 0.42
N GLY A 82 16.34 -13.75 -0.10
CA GLY A 82 15.17 -12.86 -0.21
C GLY A 82 14.70 -12.36 1.15
N GLU A 83 14.59 -13.22 2.15
CA GLU A 83 14.30 -12.82 3.53
C GLU A 83 15.31 -11.78 4.04
N SER A 84 16.61 -12.05 3.89
CA SER A 84 17.66 -11.13 4.32
C SER A 84 17.64 -9.80 3.57
N ALA A 85 17.29 -9.82 2.27
CA ALA A 85 17.20 -8.63 1.44
C ALA A 85 16.00 -7.75 1.85
N ASN A 86 14.83 -8.34 2.10
CA ASN A 86 13.66 -7.60 2.61
C ASN A 86 13.97 -6.92 3.95
N LEU A 87 14.54 -7.66 4.90
CA LEU A 87 14.93 -7.11 6.21
C LEU A 87 15.99 -6.01 6.08
N GLY A 88 16.99 -6.22 5.22
CA GLY A 88 18.04 -5.24 4.93
C GLY A 88 17.49 -3.96 4.31
N PHE A 89 16.56 -4.07 3.37
CA PHE A 89 15.89 -2.95 2.72
C PHE A 89 15.10 -2.12 3.73
N LEU A 90 14.20 -2.76 4.50
CA LEU A 90 13.37 -2.06 5.48
C LEU A 90 14.22 -1.43 6.59
N LYS A 91 15.29 -2.09 7.03
CA LYS A 91 16.25 -1.52 7.98
C LYS A 91 16.97 -0.28 7.41
N LYS A 92 17.44 -0.36 6.16
CA LYS A 92 18.15 0.73 5.47
C LYS A 92 17.27 1.94 5.22
N HIS A 93 16.03 1.71 4.75
CA HIS A 93 15.16 2.77 4.25
C HIS A 93 14.13 3.27 5.28
N MET A 94 13.80 2.46 6.29
CA MET A 94 12.79 2.78 7.30
C MET A 94 13.33 2.79 8.73
N GLY A 95 14.50 2.18 8.98
CA GLY A 95 15.04 2.05 10.33
C GLY A 95 14.38 0.94 11.16
N ALA A 96 13.70 -0.01 10.50
CA ALA A 96 13.10 -1.16 11.17
C ALA A 96 14.16 -2.07 11.83
N SER A 97 13.83 -2.67 12.98
CA SER A 97 14.74 -3.51 13.75
C SER A 97 14.63 -5.00 13.38
N PHE A 98 13.40 -5.51 13.20
CA PHE A 98 13.09 -6.92 12.97
C PHE A 98 13.86 -7.86 13.91
N GLU A 99 13.73 -7.65 15.21
CA GLU A 99 14.35 -8.53 16.21
C GLU A 99 13.72 -9.93 16.18
N SER A 100 14.53 -10.98 16.24
CA SER A 100 14.02 -12.36 16.29
C SER A 100 13.35 -12.67 17.62
N ARG A 101 12.23 -13.38 17.58
CA ARG A 101 11.49 -13.93 18.72
C ARG A 101 12.04 -15.31 19.10
N PRO A 102 11.94 -15.71 20.39
CA PRO A 102 12.21 -17.09 20.78
C PRO A 102 11.19 -18.05 20.14
N GLN A 103 11.59 -19.31 19.97
CA GLN A 103 10.66 -20.35 19.51
C GLN A 103 9.76 -20.84 20.66
N PRO A 104 8.53 -21.30 20.37
CA PRO A 104 7.91 -21.39 19.04
C PRO A 104 7.49 -20.02 18.48
N TRP A 105 7.52 -19.87 17.16
CA TRP A 105 7.12 -18.62 16.47
C TRP A 105 5.60 -18.48 16.27
N TYR A 106 4.82 -19.24 17.03
CA TYR A 106 3.36 -19.14 17.04
C TYR A 106 2.86 -19.21 18.48
N THR A 107 1.67 -18.65 18.71
CA THR A 107 0.98 -18.68 20.00
C THR A 107 -0.33 -19.43 19.87
N ASN A 108 -0.61 -20.33 20.80
CA ASN A 108 -1.92 -20.99 20.87
C ASN A 108 -2.95 -19.99 21.43
N ILE A 109 -3.84 -19.52 20.58
CA ILE A 109 -4.90 -18.59 20.99
C ILE A 109 -6.14 -19.34 21.46
N SER A 110 -6.90 -18.72 22.36
CA SER A 110 -8.25 -19.15 22.69
C SER A 110 -9.25 -18.34 21.86
N VAL A 111 -10.07 -19.01 21.05
CA VAL A 111 -11.12 -18.37 20.24
C VAL A 111 -12.13 -17.62 21.12
N ASP A 112 -12.34 -18.05 22.37
CA ASP A 112 -13.22 -17.38 23.32
C ASP A 112 -12.76 -15.97 23.67
N ASP A 113 -11.44 -15.71 23.63
CA ASP A 113 -10.86 -14.41 23.94
C ASP A 113 -10.88 -13.43 22.74
N ILE A 114 -11.19 -13.93 21.53
CA ILE A 114 -11.28 -13.13 20.30
C ILE A 114 -12.70 -12.60 20.12
N HIS A 115 -12.86 -11.40 19.58
CA HIS A 115 -14.16 -10.76 19.40
C HIS A 115 -14.31 -10.21 17.97
N SER A 116 -15.56 -10.07 17.52
CA SER A 116 -15.88 -9.37 16.28
C SER A 116 -15.29 -7.96 16.30
N GLY A 117 -14.66 -7.57 15.20
CA GLY A 117 -13.97 -6.30 15.06
C GLY A 117 -12.55 -6.27 15.63
N ASP A 118 -12.04 -7.35 16.26
CA ASP A 118 -10.61 -7.39 16.59
C ASP A 118 -9.79 -7.43 15.30
N PHE A 119 -8.77 -6.57 15.21
CA PHE A 119 -8.04 -6.29 13.97
C PHE A 119 -6.83 -7.19 13.82
N LEU A 120 -6.57 -7.68 12.61
CA LEU A 120 -5.40 -8.46 12.26
C LEU A 120 -4.44 -7.61 11.41
N VAL A 121 -3.21 -7.48 11.88
CA VAL A 121 -2.11 -6.85 11.14
C VAL A 121 -1.19 -7.94 10.66
N ILE A 122 -0.88 -7.95 9.35
CA ILE A 122 -0.10 -9.01 8.72
C ILE A 122 1.10 -8.40 8.00
N SER A 123 2.26 -9.05 8.14
CA SER A 123 3.50 -8.66 7.49
C SER A 123 4.24 -9.89 6.95
N LYS A 124 4.34 -9.96 5.62
CA LYS A 124 5.12 -10.95 4.87
C LYS A 124 6.48 -10.36 4.52
N ILE A 125 7.51 -11.20 4.48
CA ILE A 125 8.92 -10.76 4.29
C ILE A 125 9.72 -11.67 3.35
N ARG A 126 9.05 -12.57 2.63
CA ARG A 126 9.67 -13.52 1.71
C ARG A 126 8.79 -13.75 0.48
N GLY A 127 9.42 -14.12 -0.64
CA GLY A 127 8.71 -14.45 -1.88
C GLY A 127 8.05 -13.24 -2.54
N ARG A 128 7.16 -13.52 -3.50
CA ARG A 128 6.48 -12.48 -4.30
C ARG A 128 5.77 -11.46 -3.39
N TRP A 129 4.95 -11.93 -2.47
CA TRP A 129 4.18 -11.08 -1.55
C TRP A 129 5.07 -10.32 -0.57
N GLY A 130 6.11 -10.94 -0.02
CA GLY A 130 7.08 -10.22 0.82
C GLY A 130 7.79 -9.08 0.10
N GLY A 131 8.13 -9.26 -1.18
CA GLY A 131 8.72 -8.21 -2.00
C GLY A 131 7.76 -7.04 -2.25
N PHE A 132 6.50 -7.32 -2.59
CA PHE A 132 5.47 -6.28 -2.76
C PHE A 132 5.23 -5.52 -1.45
N GLU A 133 5.01 -6.24 -0.36
CA GLU A 133 4.77 -5.62 0.94
C GLU A 133 5.98 -4.80 1.41
N THR A 134 7.22 -5.20 1.11
CA THR A 134 8.40 -4.41 1.47
C THR A 134 8.41 -3.04 0.79
N LEU A 135 8.00 -2.97 -0.48
CA LEU A 135 7.88 -1.70 -1.19
C LEU A 135 6.69 -0.88 -0.68
N GLU A 136 5.56 -1.54 -0.40
CA GLU A 136 4.37 -0.91 0.20
C GLU A 136 4.70 -0.29 1.56
N LYS A 137 5.35 -1.05 2.45
CA LYS A 137 5.82 -0.60 3.77
C LYS A 137 6.70 0.64 3.64
N TRP A 138 7.55 0.68 2.63
CA TRP A 138 8.45 1.80 2.38
C TRP A 138 7.74 3.08 1.93
N VAL A 139 6.73 2.98 1.06
CA VAL A 139 6.01 4.18 0.57
C VAL A 139 4.94 4.67 1.54
N THR A 140 4.33 3.77 2.30
CA THR A 140 3.27 4.10 3.28
C THR A 140 3.84 4.42 4.68
N GLY A 141 5.03 3.91 4.99
CA GLY A 141 5.55 3.88 6.35
C GLY A 141 4.84 2.88 7.26
N SER A 142 3.92 2.08 6.72
CA SER A 142 3.39 0.92 7.41
C SER A 142 4.51 -0.09 7.63
N TYR A 143 4.55 -0.74 8.78
CA TYR A 143 5.46 -1.86 9.05
C TYR A 143 4.75 -3.21 8.78
N ALA A 144 3.60 -3.14 8.13
CA ALA A 144 2.73 -4.24 7.73
C ALA A 144 2.24 -4.00 6.30
N GLY A 145 1.94 -5.06 5.56
CA GLY A 145 1.48 -4.95 4.16
C GLY A 145 0.14 -5.63 3.90
N HIS A 146 -0.48 -6.23 4.92
CA HIS A 146 -1.84 -6.75 4.79
C HIS A 146 -2.62 -6.60 6.08
N SER A 147 -3.95 -6.61 5.97
CA SER A 147 -4.84 -6.53 7.13
C SER A 147 -6.10 -7.35 6.93
N ALA A 148 -6.67 -7.80 8.05
CA ALA A 148 -7.90 -8.56 8.11
C ALA A 148 -8.65 -8.23 9.41
N VAL A 149 -9.83 -8.80 9.58
CA VAL A 149 -10.67 -8.58 10.77
C VAL A 149 -11.35 -9.86 11.21
N PHE A 150 -11.47 -10.04 12.52
CA PHE A 150 -12.24 -11.14 13.10
C PHE A 150 -13.74 -10.85 13.10
N LEU A 151 -14.54 -11.88 12.84
CA LEU A 151 -15.99 -11.88 12.95
C LEU A 151 -16.44 -13.16 13.65
N LYS A 152 -17.36 -13.05 14.62
CA LYS A 152 -18.04 -14.19 15.25
C LYS A 152 -19.47 -14.27 14.75
N ASP A 153 -19.89 -15.45 14.31
CA ASP A 153 -21.28 -15.65 13.91
C ASP A 153 -22.19 -15.83 15.14
N SER A 154 -23.51 -15.96 14.89
CA SER A 154 -24.51 -16.16 15.94
C SER A 154 -24.33 -17.46 16.74
N GLU A 155 -23.56 -18.42 16.22
CA GLU A 155 -23.22 -19.67 16.90
C GLU A 155 -21.90 -19.57 17.68
N GLY A 156 -21.21 -18.43 17.60
CA GLY A 156 -19.92 -18.18 18.24
C GLY A 156 -18.72 -18.72 17.45
N LYS A 157 -18.90 -19.20 16.22
CA LYS A 157 -17.77 -19.63 15.37
C LYS A 157 -17.02 -18.41 14.86
N LEU A 158 -15.70 -18.55 14.76
CA LEU A 158 -14.80 -17.48 14.36
C LEU A 158 -14.52 -17.53 12.86
N TRP A 159 -14.55 -16.36 12.25
CA TRP A 159 -14.32 -16.10 10.84
C TRP A 159 -13.31 -14.97 10.69
N VAL A 160 -12.61 -14.95 9.56
CA VAL A 160 -11.70 -13.88 9.17
C VAL A 160 -12.23 -13.26 7.88
N GLY A 161 -12.51 -11.96 7.93
CA GLY A 161 -12.81 -11.15 6.75
C GLY A 161 -11.54 -10.47 6.25
N GLU A 162 -11.22 -10.62 4.97
CA GLU A 162 -10.09 -9.94 4.34
C GLU A 162 -10.39 -9.58 2.88
N SER A 163 -9.70 -8.56 2.37
CA SER A 163 -9.67 -8.26 0.94
C SER A 163 -8.28 -8.50 0.41
N GLY A 164 -8.13 -9.35 -0.61
CA GLY A 164 -6.84 -9.78 -1.16
C GLY A 164 -6.60 -11.28 -1.07
N HIS A 165 -7.67 -12.06 -0.91
CA HIS A 165 -7.60 -13.52 -0.89
C HIS A 165 -7.62 -14.07 -2.32
N GLU A 166 -6.63 -14.89 -2.68
CA GLU A 166 -6.57 -15.50 -4.01
C GLU A 166 -7.59 -16.66 -4.13
N ASN A 167 -8.53 -16.54 -5.06
CA ASN A 167 -9.50 -17.60 -5.32
C ASN A 167 -8.93 -18.73 -6.21
N GLU A 168 -9.71 -19.79 -6.46
CA GLU A 168 -9.28 -20.93 -7.30
C GLU A 168 -8.86 -20.56 -8.75
N LYS A 169 -9.23 -19.37 -9.23
CA LYS A 169 -8.88 -18.86 -10.56
C LYS A 169 -7.62 -17.99 -10.55
N GLY A 170 -7.03 -17.74 -9.38
CA GLY A 170 -5.89 -16.83 -9.22
C GLY A 170 -6.30 -15.35 -9.18
N GLU A 171 -7.56 -15.04 -8.88
CA GLU A 171 -8.06 -13.66 -8.75
C GLU A 171 -8.09 -13.25 -7.27
N ASP A 172 -7.59 -12.06 -6.96
CA ASP A 172 -7.67 -11.49 -5.61
C ASP A 172 -9.07 -10.94 -5.34
N ILE A 173 -9.74 -11.50 -4.32
CA ILE A 173 -11.11 -11.16 -3.94
C ILE A 173 -11.24 -10.80 -2.47
N ILE A 174 -12.40 -10.26 -2.12
CA ILE A 174 -12.86 -10.13 -0.74
C ILE A 174 -13.45 -11.46 -0.29
N ALA A 175 -12.97 -11.97 0.83
CA ALA A 175 -13.38 -13.27 1.37
C ALA A 175 -13.72 -13.19 2.86
N VAL A 176 -14.64 -14.07 3.27
CA VAL A 176 -14.95 -14.34 4.68
C VAL A 176 -14.75 -15.83 4.90
N ILE A 177 -13.70 -16.19 5.64
CA ILE A 177 -13.16 -17.56 5.69
C ILE A 177 -13.24 -18.07 7.14
N PRO A 178 -13.62 -19.34 7.37
CA PRO A 178 -13.55 -19.93 8.70
C PRO A 178 -12.15 -19.82 9.29
N TRP A 179 -12.04 -19.47 10.58
CA TRP A 179 -10.76 -19.30 11.25
C TRP A 179 -9.80 -20.48 11.08
N ASP A 180 -10.29 -21.72 11.23
CA ASP A 180 -9.44 -22.92 11.13
C ASP A 180 -8.83 -23.09 9.73
N GLU A 181 -9.57 -22.70 8.69
CA GLU A 181 -9.09 -22.73 7.31
C GLU A 181 -8.08 -21.62 7.05
N TRP A 182 -8.40 -20.38 7.46
CA TRP A 182 -7.51 -19.24 7.33
C TRP A 182 -6.20 -19.45 8.11
N TRP A 183 -6.29 -19.99 9.32
CA TRP A 183 -5.13 -20.27 10.15
C TRP A 183 -4.26 -21.41 9.60
N ASP A 184 -4.85 -22.46 9.03
CA ASP A 184 -4.09 -23.51 8.33
C ASP A 184 -3.37 -22.95 7.11
N LEU A 185 -4.00 -22.04 6.36
CA LEU A 185 -3.37 -21.34 5.25
C LEU A 185 -2.13 -20.57 5.71
N GLU A 186 -2.28 -19.67 6.67
CA GLU A 186 -1.18 -18.82 7.17
C GLU A 186 -0.06 -19.63 7.86
N LEU A 187 -0.43 -20.66 8.64
CA LEU A 187 0.55 -21.43 9.41
C LEU A 187 1.31 -22.46 8.55
N ASN A 188 0.62 -23.13 7.61
CA ASN A 188 1.15 -24.32 6.95
C ASN A 188 1.34 -24.18 5.44
N LYS A 189 0.62 -23.26 4.78
CA LYS A 189 0.62 -23.13 3.30
C LYS A 189 1.26 -21.84 2.80
N ASP A 190 1.22 -20.76 3.59
CA ASP A 190 1.86 -19.51 3.24
C ASP A 190 3.39 -19.60 3.37
N ASP A 191 4.07 -19.63 2.22
CA ASP A 191 5.52 -19.72 2.13
C ASP A 191 6.23 -18.35 2.13
N SER A 192 5.50 -17.25 2.32
CA SER A 192 5.99 -15.87 2.34
C SER A 192 6.54 -15.40 3.70
N ASN A 193 6.59 -16.31 4.68
CA ASN A 193 7.02 -16.04 6.07
C ASN A 193 6.14 -14.96 6.75
N PRO A 194 4.85 -15.25 6.97
CA PRO A 194 3.92 -14.29 7.55
C PRO A 194 4.19 -14.02 9.03
N HIS A 195 3.94 -12.77 9.42
CA HIS A 195 3.95 -12.30 10.80
C HIS A 195 2.59 -11.68 11.08
N ILE A 196 1.93 -12.13 12.16
CA ILE A 196 0.53 -11.76 12.42
C ILE A 196 0.40 -11.25 13.84
N ALA A 197 -0.21 -10.08 13.99
CA ALA A 197 -0.57 -9.49 15.26
C ALA A 197 -2.07 -9.22 15.33
N VAL A 198 -2.66 -9.54 16.48
CA VAL A 198 -4.04 -9.21 16.84
C VAL A 198 -4.02 -7.92 17.65
N LEU A 199 -4.84 -6.94 17.24
CA LEU A 199 -5.13 -5.72 17.98
C LEU A 199 -6.57 -5.80 18.49
N PRO A 200 -6.80 -6.17 19.76
CA PRO A 200 -8.15 -6.21 20.32
C PRO A 200 -8.75 -4.80 20.35
N LEU A 201 -10.04 -4.67 20.05
CA LEU A 201 -10.74 -3.39 20.25
C LEU A 201 -10.79 -3.05 21.75
N HIS A 202 -10.60 -1.77 22.07
CA HIS A 202 -10.81 -1.24 23.41
C HIS A 202 -12.26 -1.51 23.86
N PRO A 203 -12.52 -1.86 25.14
CA PRO A 203 -13.87 -2.16 25.61
C PRO A 203 -14.92 -1.08 25.28
N ASP A 204 -14.56 0.19 25.39
CA ASP A 204 -15.48 1.31 25.10
C ASP A 204 -15.78 1.46 23.60
N VAL A 205 -14.86 1.03 22.74
CA VAL A 205 -15.01 1.05 21.28
C VAL A 205 -15.84 -0.17 20.86
N ARG A 206 -15.51 -1.34 21.42
CA ARG A 206 -16.28 -2.58 21.24
C ARG A 206 -17.74 -2.43 21.65
N ALA A 207 -18.02 -1.69 22.72
CA ALA A 207 -19.40 -1.43 23.16
C ALA A 207 -20.25 -0.65 22.14
N LYS A 208 -19.60 0.07 21.20
CA LYS A 208 -20.27 0.80 20.11
C LYS A 208 -20.36 -0.02 18.82
N PHE A 209 -19.56 -1.07 18.69
CA PHE A 209 -19.45 -1.87 17.48
C PHE A 209 -20.77 -2.61 17.20
N ASN A 210 -21.46 -2.23 16.13
CA ASN A 210 -22.65 -2.93 15.66
C ASN A 210 -22.26 -4.17 14.86
N GLU A 211 -22.24 -5.32 15.54
CA GLU A 211 -21.87 -6.61 14.96
C GLU A 211 -22.80 -7.05 13.81
N THR A 212 -24.09 -6.74 13.86
CA THR A 212 -25.02 -7.07 12.76
C THR A 212 -24.68 -6.29 11.50
N ALA A 213 -24.44 -4.97 11.62
CA ALA A 213 -24.06 -4.14 10.49
C ALA A 213 -22.70 -4.55 9.91
N ALA A 214 -21.74 -4.91 10.77
CA ALA A 214 -20.44 -5.43 10.35
C ALA A 214 -20.57 -6.70 9.49
N TRP A 215 -21.42 -7.65 9.92
CA TRP A 215 -21.70 -8.86 9.15
C TRP A 215 -22.43 -8.59 7.84
N GLU A 216 -23.43 -7.72 7.84
CA GLU A 216 -24.14 -7.31 6.62
C GLU A 216 -23.17 -6.71 5.60
N TYR A 217 -22.28 -5.82 6.04
CA TYR A 217 -21.23 -5.26 5.20
C TYR A 217 -20.28 -6.35 4.67
N ALA A 218 -19.72 -7.19 5.54
CA ALA A 218 -18.77 -8.24 5.17
C ALA A 218 -19.36 -9.18 4.09
N LEU A 219 -20.61 -9.63 4.29
CA LEU A 219 -21.31 -10.49 3.34
C LEU A 219 -21.67 -9.77 2.05
N SER A 220 -22.00 -8.47 2.12
CA SER A 220 -22.28 -7.68 0.91
C SER A 220 -21.05 -7.54 0.01
N MET A 221 -19.85 -7.59 0.58
CA MET A 221 -18.58 -7.43 -0.12
C MET A 221 -17.94 -8.75 -0.52
N ALA A 222 -18.30 -9.87 0.13
CA ALA A 222 -17.76 -11.19 -0.20
C ALA A 222 -17.90 -11.52 -1.70
N GLY A 223 -16.80 -11.98 -2.31
CA GLY A 223 -16.70 -12.32 -3.73
C GLY A 223 -16.46 -11.13 -4.67
N LYS A 224 -16.42 -9.89 -4.18
CA LYS A 224 -16.06 -8.71 -4.97
C LYS A 224 -14.54 -8.61 -5.18
N PRO A 225 -14.08 -7.87 -6.21
CA PRO A 225 -12.66 -7.75 -6.51
C PRO A 225 -11.88 -6.95 -5.47
N TYR A 226 -10.58 -7.20 -5.39
CA TYR A 226 -9.64 -6.40 -4.61
C TYR A 226 -9.53 -4.96 -5.11
N GLY A 227 -9.48 -4.01 -4.18
CA GLY A 227 -9.42 -2.57 -4.47
C GLY A 227 -8.03 -2.08 -4.87
N TYR A 228 -7.53 -2.52 -6.02
CA TYR A 228 -6.26 -2.03 -6.59
C TYR A 228 -6.26 -0.53 -6.86
N HIS A 229 -7.42 0.00 -7.30
CA HIS A 229 -7.62 1.43 -7.54
C HIS A 229 -7.40 2.27 -6.29
N ASN A 230 -7.97 1.84 -5.16
CA ASN A 230 -7.87 2.53 -3.89
C ASN A 230 -6.43 2.47 -3.36
N MET A 231 -5.85 1.26 -3.35
CA MET A 231 -4.49 1.01 -2.84
C MET A 231 -3.44 1.90 -3.53
N LEU A 232 -3.53 2.07 -4.85
CA LEU A 232 -2.53 2.79 -5.63
C LEU A 232 -2.38 4.26 -5.22
N PHE A 233 -3.49 4.92 -4.87
CA PHE A 233 -3.53 6.36 -4.58
C PHE A 233 -3.60 6.70 -3.09
N SER A 234 -4.02 5.76 -2.23
CA SER A 234 -4.19 5.94 -0.77
C SER A 234 -2.97 6.42 0.04
N TRP A 235 -1.80 6.56 -0.59
CA TRP A 235 -0.58 7.04 0.05
C TRP A 235 -0.05 8.32 -0.58
N ILE A 236 -0.77 8.93 -1.54
CA ILE A 236 -0.36 10.10 -2.32
C ILE A 236 -1.24 11.31 -2.00
N ASP A 237 -1.07 11.87 -0.81
CA ASP A 237 -1.93 12.96 -0.35
C ASP A 237 -1.36 14.35 -0.66
N THR A 238 -0.08 14.42 -1.03
CA THR A 238 0.64 15.67 -1.29
C THR A 238 1.44 15.59 -2.59
N ILE A 239 1.73 16.76 -3.18
CA ILE A 239 2.42 16.89 -4.47
C ILE A 239 3.82 16.22 -4.46
N ASP A 240 4.55 16.31 -3.35
CA ASP A 240 5.95 15.85 -3.25
C ASP A 240 6.32 15.18 -1.92
N GLY A 241 5.45 15.26 -0.91
CA GLY A 241 5.71 14.84 0.46
C GLY A 241 5.55 13.34 0.71
N ASN A 242 5.01 12.60 -0.26
CA ASN A 242 4.77 11.16 -0.15
C ASN A 242 5.83 10.31 -0.85
N TYR A 243 6.52 10.84 -1.86
CA TYR A 243 7.46 10.07 -2.67
C TYR A 243 8.83 9.90 -2.00
N PRO A 244 9.24 8.66 -1.66
CA PRO A 244 10.61 8.37 -1.25
C PRO A 244 11.58 8.65 -2.41
N PRO A 245 12.68 9.41 -2.21
CA PRO A 245 13.66 9.58 -3.27
C PRO A 245 14.20 8.23 -3.77
N PRO A 246 14.36 8.03 -5.09
CA PRO A 246 14.27 9.01 -6.17
C PRO A 246 12.88 9.13 -6.83
N LEU A 247 11.82 8.59 -6.24
CA LEU A 247 10.47 8.66 -6.79
C LEU A 247 9.95 10.11 -6.79
N ASP A 248 9.22 10.45 -7.84
CA ASP A 248 8.37 11.63 -7.96
C ASP A 248 7.17 11.32 -8.87
N ALA A 249 6.19 12.23 -8.92
CA ALA A 249 4.98 12.04 -9.72
C ALA A 249 5.26 11.89 -11.24
N HIS A 250 6.35 12.47 -11.74
CA HIS A 250 6.72 12.38 -13.16
C HIS A 250 7.34 11.02 -13.50
N LEU A 251 8.09 10.42 -12.58
CA LEU A 251 8.59 9.06 -12.70
C LEU A 251 7.44 8.05 -12.62
N VAL A 252 6.47 8.29 -11.73
CA VAL A 252 5.21 7.52 -11.67
C VAL A 252 4.46 7.61 -13.00
N ALA A 253 4.24 8.83 -13.52
CA ALA A 253 3.60 9.04 -14.83
C ALA A 253 4.34 8.29 -15.95
N SER A 254 5.67 8.36 -15.97
CA SER A 254 6.50 7.69 -16.99
C SER A 254 6.39 6.17 -16.91
N ALA A 255 6.39 5.61 -15.69
CA ALA A 255 6.18 4.17 -15.47
C ALA A 255 4.78 3.72 -15.90
N MET A 256 3.75 4.52 -15.57
CA MET A 256 2.36 4.28 -16.00
C MET A 256 2.23 4.35 -17.52
N THR A 257 2.92 5.27 -18.21
CA THR A 257 2.93 5.35 -19.68
C THR A 257 3.56 4.09 -20.31
N VAL A 258 4.71 3.64 -19.81
CA VAL A 258 5.36 2.40 -20.30
C VAL A 258 4.44 1.20 -20.09
N TRP A 259 3.87 1.06 -18.89
CA TRP A 259 3.03 -0.07 -18.56
C TRP A 259 1.70 -0.07 -19.33
N SER A 260 1.09 1.10 -19.53
CA SER A 260 -0.14 1.25 -20.34
C SER A 260 0.06 0.81 -21.78
N LYS A 261 1.27 0.93 -22.32
CA LYS A 261 1.61 0.39 -23.65
C LYS A 261 1.88 -1.10 -23.66
N MET A 262 2.55 -1.60 -22.64
CA MET A 262 2.93 -3.01 -22.56
C MET A 262 1.75 -3.91 -22.22
N GLN A 263 0.82 -3.45 -21.38
CA GLN A 263 -0.34 -4.20 -20.88
C GLN A 263 -1.58 -3.28 -20.79
N PRO A 264 -2.17 -2.88 -21.93
CA PRO A 264 -3.22 -1.86 -21.99
C PRO A 264 -4.51 -2.24 -21.25
N GLU A 265 -4.93 -3.51 -21.32
CA GLU A 265 -6.13 -3.99 -20.61
C GLU A 265 -5.95 -3.95 -19.09
N TYR A 266 -4.76 -4.29 -18.60
CA TYR A 266 -4.44 -4.25 -17.17
C TYR A 266 -4.27 -2.81 -16.65
N ALA A 267 -3.66 -1.92 -17.44
CA ALA A 267 -3.52 -0.50 -17.10
C ALA A 267 -4.87 0.24 -17.05
N ALA A 268 -5.78 -0.07 -17.98
CA ALA A 268 -7.14 0.44 -17.96
C ALA A 268 -7.86 0.09 -16.64
N ASN A 269 -7.63 -1.13 -16.16
CA ASN A 269 -8.18 -1.67 -14.93
C ASN A 269 -7.42 -1.26 -13.65
N LEU A 270 -6.31 -0.52 -13.73
CA LEU A 270 -5.56 -0.12 -12.52
C LEU A 270 -5.68 1.35 -12.20
N TRP A 271 -5.53 2.24 -13.19
CA TRP A 271 -5.46 3.68 -12.91
C TRP A 271 -6.30 4.55 -13.83
N ASN A 272 -6.61 4.15 -15.07
CA ASN A 272 -7.31 5.05 -16.00
C ASN A 272 -8.69 5.47 -15.46
N GLU A 273 -9.48 4.51 -14.97
CA GLU A 273 -10.79 4.82 -14.42
C GLU A 273 -10.70 5.70 -13.16
N ALA A 274 -9.74 5.39 -12.28
CA ALA A 274 -9.50 6.14 -11.04
C ALA A 274 -9.03 7.58 -11.31
N LEU A 275 -8.17 7.79 -12.31
CA LEU A 275 -7.74 9.11 -12.75
C LEU A 275 -8.90 9.89 -13.41
N ASN A 276 -9.73 9.21 -14.20
CA ASN A 276 -10.94 9.82 -14.79
C ASN A 276 -11.93 10.27 -13.70
N LYS A 277 -12.16 9.47 -12.66
CA LYS A 277 -13.01 9.85 -11.51
C LYS A 277 -12.48 11.10 -10.82
N ARG A 278 -11.18 11.14 -10.49
CA ARG A 278 -10.51 12.33 -9.91
C ARG A 278 -10.62 13.56 -10.80
N LEU A 279 -10.53 13.38 -12.12
CA LEU A 279 -10.65 14.46 -13.09
C LEU A 279 -12.10 14.85 -13.39
N GLY A 280 -13.10 14.05 -12.97
CA GLY A 280 -14.49 14.24 -13.36
C GLY A 280 -14.75 13.98 -14.86
N THR A 281 -13.99 13.08 -15.48
CA THR A 281 -14.13 12.64 -16.88
C THR A 281 -14.51 11.16 -16.96
N LYS A 282 -14.74 10.65 -18.17
CA LYS A 282 -14.99 9.21 -18.41
C LYS A 282 -14.34 8.78 -19.71
N GLY A 283 -13.72 7.60 -19.70
CA GLY A 283 -13.24 6.93 -20.91
C GLY A 283 -12.02 7.58 -21.58
N LEU A 284 -11.35 8.52 -20.92
CA LEU A 284 -10.07 9.04 -21.39
C LEU A 284 -8.96 8.04 -21.07
N ASP A 285 -8.03 7.83 -22.00
CA ASP A 285 -6.80 7.12 -21.70
C ASP A 285 -5.79 8.02 -20.96
N LEU A 286 -4.65 7.47 -20.54
CA LEU A 286 -3.66 8.23 -19.77
C LEU A 286 -3.14 9.46 -20.52
N SER A 287 -2.92 9.38 -21.84
CA SER A 287 -2.48 10.51 -22.66
C SER A 287 -3.53 11.62 -22.70
N ASP A 288 -4.79 11.26 -22.94
CA ASP A 288 -5.91 12.20 -22.97
C ASP A 288 -6.17 12.83 -21.60
N ILE A 289 -6.01 12.06 -20.52
CA ILE A 289 -6.05 12.55 -19.13
C ILE A 289 -4.98 13.62 -18.93
N LEU A 290 -3.72 13.35 -19.29
CA LEU A 290 -2.62 14.30 -19.13
C LEU A 290 -2.87 15.59 -19.92
N VAL A 291 -3.38 15.48 -21.14
CA VAL A 291 -3.76 16.65 -21.96
C VAL A 291 -4.93 17.43 -21.34
N GLU A 292 -5.94 16.74 -20.81
CA GLU A 292 -7.13 17.37 -20.23
C GLU A 292 -6.84 18.07 -18.89
N ILE A 293 -5.99 17.48 -18.04
CA ILE A 293 -5.47 18.12 -16.83
C ILE A 293 -4.83 19.47 -17.17
N GLU A 294 -3.98 19.48 -18.19
CA GLU A 294 -3.29 20.71 -18.61
C GLU A 294 -4.26 21.75 -19.17
N LYS A 295 -5.26 21.35 -19.98
CA LYS A 295 -6.31 22.26 -20.48
C LYS A 295 -7.06 22.95 -19.34
N ARG A 296 -7.18 22.29 -18.19
CA ARG A 296 -7.82 22.81 -16.98
C ARG A 296 -6.88 23.61 -16.08
N GLY A 297 -5.62 23.78 -16.48
CA GLY A 297 -4.63 24.54 -15.72
C GLY A 297 -4.18 23.84 -14.42
N SER A 298 -4.35 22.52 -14.33
CA SER A 298 -3.87 21.69 -13.22
C SER A 298 -2.62 20.92 -13.65
N SER A 299 -1.99 20.20 -12.72
CA SER A 299 -0.88 19.27 -12.98
C SER A 299 -1.24 17.82 -12.63
N PHE A 300 -0.45 16.85 -13.12
CA PHE A 300 -0.69 15.43 -12.85
C PHE A 300 -0.51 15.10 -11.37
N ASP A 301 0.53 15.64 -10.73
CA ASP A 301 0.76 15.56 -9.30
C ASP A 301 -0.45 16.07 -8.50
N GLN A 302 -1.04 17.22 -8.87
CA GLN A 302 -2.26 17.71 -8.23
C GLN A 302 -3.45 16.76 -8.42
N LEU A 303 -3.59 16.14 -9.59
CA LEU A 303 -4.64 15.15 -9.81
C LEU A 303 -4.49 13.94 -8.88
N LEU A 304 -3.26 13.46 -8.68
CA LEU A 304 -2.99 12.33 -7.79
C LEU A 304 -3.37 12.61 -6.33
N THR A 305 -3.29 13.87 -5.88
CA THR A 305 -3.71 14.30 -4.53
C THR A 305 -5.23 14.39 -4.32
N VAL A 306 -6.05 14.12 -5.34
CA VAL A 306 -7.50 14.12 -5.16
C VAL A 306 -7.90 12.86 -4.38
N PRO A 307 -8.54 12.98 -3.21
CA PRO A 307 -8.86 11.83 -2.38
C PRO A 307 -9.78 10.84 -3.08
N GLU A 308 -9.45 9.55 -2.98
CA GLU A 308 -10.37 8.45 -3.28
C GLU A 308 -11.63 8.60 -2.40
N GLN A 309 -12.79 8.25 -2.96
CA GLN A 309 -14.04 8.29 -2.22
C GLN A 309 -14.55 6.88 -1.99
N ASP A 310 -15.01 6.61 -0.78
CA ASP A 310 -15.56 5.33 -0.32
C ASP A 310 -16.75 4.85 -1.20
N ASP A 311 -17.50 5.78 -1.80
CA ASP A 311 -18.65 5.50 -2.64
C ASP A 311 -18.32 5.30 -4.13
N TRP A 312 -17.04 5.42 -4.53
CA TRP A 312 -16.65 5.22 -5.91
C TRP A 312 -16.75 3.74 -6.32
N ILE A 313 -17.55 3.50 -7.35
CA ILE A 313 -17.72 2.19 -7.97
C ILE A 313 -17.02 2.17 -9.33
N TYR A 314 -16.18 1.17 -9.54
CA TYR A 314 -15.41 0.95 -10.77
C TYR A 314 -16.13 0.00 -11.72
N SER A 315 -15.62 -0.11 -12.95
CA SER A 315 -16.20 -0.95 -14.00
C SER A 315 -16.18 -2.45 -13.67
N ASP A 316 -15.24 -2.89 -12.85
CA ASP A 316 -15.15 -4.25 -12.28
C ASP A 316 -16.02 -4.44 -11.02
N GLY A 317 -16.57 -3.36 -10.47
CA GLY A 317 -17.56 -3.36 -9.39
C GLY A 317 -17.17 -2.48 -8.21
N LYS A 318 -17.85 -2.71 -7.08
CA LYS A 318 -17.43 -2.13 -5.79
C LYS A 318 -16.23 -2.96 -5.30
N SER A 319 -15.14 -2.30 -4.95
CA SER A 319 -13.90 -2.94 -4.50
C SER A 319 -13.29 -2.13 -3.37
N THR A 320 -12.51 -2.79 -2.52
CA THR A 320 -11.82 -2.17 -1.39
C THR A 320 -10.47 -2.85 -1.21
N SER A 321 -9.42 -2.10 -0.89
CA SER A 321 -8.14 -2.67 -0.46
C SER A 321 -8.31 -3.44 0.86
N CYS A 322 -7.28 -4.17 1.29
CA CYS A 322 -7.30 -4.92 2.56
C CYS A 322 -7.74 -4.04 3.74
N ILE A 323 -7.17 -2.84 3.84
CA ILE A 323 -7.45 -1.94 4.95
C ILE A 323 -8.76 -1.17 4.79
N ALA A 324 -9.08 -0.72 3.57
CA ALA A 324 -10.35 -0.07 3.30
C ALA A 324 -11.52 -1.01 3.62
N PHE A 325 -11.42 -2.31 3.33
CA PHE A 325 -12.42 -3.30 3.70
C PHE A 325 -12.72 -3.29 5.21
N VAL A 326 -11.68 -3.33 6.04
CA VAL A 326 -11.84 -3.39 7.50
C VAL A 326 -12.37 -2.07 8.05
N LEU A 327 -11.88 -0.93 7.54
CA LEU A 327 -12.30 0.37 8.05
C LEU A 327 -13.70 0.79 7.56
N GLU A 328 -14.12 0.36 6.37
CA GLU A 328 -15.52 0.50 5.93
C GLU A 328 -16.44 -0.33 6.82
N MET A 329 -16.04 -1.55 7.19
CA MET A 329 -16.77 -2.34 8.18
C MET A 329 -16.88 -1.60 9.52
N TYR A 330 -15.82 -0.93 9.96
CA TYR A 330 -15.86 -0.11 11.17
C TYR A 330 -16.76 1.11 11.03
N LYS A 331 -16.83 1.75 9.84
CA LYS A 331 -17.78 2.83 9.54
C LYS A 331 -19.21 2.33 9.63
N GLU A 332 -19.55 1.24 8.94
CA GLU A 332 -20.89 0.62 8.96
C GLU A 332 -21.27 0.13 10.37
N ALA A 333 -20.28 -0.33 11.15
CA ALA A 333 -20.47 -0.73 12.54
C ALA A 333 -20.57 0.46 13.53
N GLY A 334 -20.48 1.71 13.07
CA GLY A 334 -20.67 2.92 13.87
C GLY A 334 -19.44 3.39 14.66
N LEU A 335 -18.23 2.87 14.37
CA LEU A 335 -17.02 3.24 15.13
C LEU A 335 -16.50 4.64 14.82
N PHE A 336 -16.85 5.19 13.64
CA PHE A 336 -16.47 6.53 13.23
C PHE A 336 -17.54 7.60 13.52
N ASP A 337 -18.66 7.24 14.15
CA ASP A 337 -19.71 8.20 14.47
C ASP A 337 -19.25 9.27 15.47
N PRO A 338 -19.67 10.54 15.30
CA PRO A 338 -20.61 11.06 14.30
C PRO A 338 -19.93 11.62 13.04
N ILE A 339 -18.66 11.30 12.79
CA ILE A 339 -17.85 11.90 11.72
C ILE A 339 -17.67 10.97 10.51
N ALA A 340 -18.40 9.85 10.46
CA ALA A 340 -18.28 8.84 9.41
C ALA A 340 -18.41 9.43 7.99
N ASP A 341 -19.33 10.38 7.78
CA ASP A 341 -19.54 11.05 6.48
C ASP A 341 -18.37 11.96 6.05
N ALA A 342 -17.49 12.32 6.99
CA ALA A 342 -16.33 13.18 6.74
C ALA A 342 -15.00 12.41 6.74
N ILE A 343 -15.05 11.08 6.68
CA ILE A 343 -13.86 10.22 6.60
C ILE A 343 -13.96 9.39 5.33
N GLN A 344 -12.92 9.42 4.51
CA GLN A 344 -12.73 8.51 3.38
C GLN A 344 -11.74 7.42 3.79
N VAL A 345 -12.22 6.24 4.17
CA VAL A 345 -11.34 5.16 4.62
C VAL A 345 -10.55 4.52 3.48
N THR A 346 -10.93 4.76 2.23
CA THR A 346 -10.12 4.43 1.06
C THR A 346 -8.79 5.18 1.00
N GLU A 347 -8.62 6.26 1.76
CA GLU A 347 -7.37 7.03 1.89
C GLU A 347 -6.48 6.54 3.04
N PHE A 348 -6.91 5.53 3.80
CA PHE A 348 -6.13 5.06 4.94
C PHE A 348 -5.12 4.01 4.49
N THR A 349 -3.88 4.16 4.95
CA THR A 349 -2.91 3.06 4.92
C THR A 349 -3.09 2.16 6.15
N ILE A 350 -2.45 0.98 6.14
CA ILE A 350 -2.45 0.10 7.32
C ILE A 350 -1.84 0.81 8.55
N LYS A 351 -0.87 1.71 8.34
CA LYS A 351 -0.32 2.56 9.40
C LYS A 351 -1.40 3.41 10.05
N ASP A 352 -2.17 4.11 9.24
CA ASP A 352 -3.19 5.01 9.76
C ASP A 352 -4.21 4.24 10.58
N ALA A 353 -4.59 3.04 10.12
CA ALA A 353 -5.50 2.17 10.85
C ALA A 353 -4.97 1.74 12.22
N TYR A 354 -3.78 1.15 12.33
CA TYR A 354 -3.27 0.70 13.63
C TYR A 354 -2.90 1.86 14.58
N THR A 355 -2.80 3.09 14.07
CA THR A 355 -2.58 4.29 14.89
C THR A 355 -3.87 4.84 15.51
N LEU A 356 -5.05 4.45 15.02
CA LEU A 356 -6.33 4.86 15.59
C LEU A 356 -6.47 4.40 17.03
N ARG A 357 -7.09 5.25 17.86
CA ARG A 357 -7.42 4.97 19.26
C ARG A 357 -8.60 4.02 19.45
N PHE A 358 -8.63 2.96 18.64
CA PHE A 358 -9.66 1.94 18.65
C PHE A 358 -9.27 0.73 19.48
N PHE A 359 -7.97 0.53 19.71
CA PHE A 359 -7.45 -0.72 20.25
C PHE A 359 -7.21 -0.66 21.76
N GLU A 360 -7.03 -1.83 22.36
CA GLU A 360 -6.66 -1.94 23.76
C GLU A 360 -5.30 -1.28 24.04
N ASN A 361 -5.24 -0.51 25.13
CA ASN A 361 -4.02 0.17 25.60
C ASN A 361 -3.60 -0.26 27.01
N ASN A 362 -4.42 -1.06 27.69
CA ASN A 362 -4.14 -1.64 28.98
C ASN A 362 -3.74 -3.11 28.84
N SER A 363 -2.45 -3.37 29.02
CA SER A 363 -1.88 -4.71 28.92
C SER A 363 -2.47 -5.72 29.92
N SER A 364 -3.11 -5.27 31.02
CA SER A 364 -3.78 -6.18 31.95
C SER A 364 -5.10 -6.75 31.42
N ARG A 365 -5.65 -6.17 30.35
CA ARG A 365 -6.90 -6.62 29.69
C ARG A 365 -6.64 -7.45 28.44
N LEU A 366 -5.39 -7.51 27.97
CA LEU A 366 -5.04 -8.39 26.87
C LEU A 366 -5.27 -9.86 27.28
N PRO A 367 -5.62 -10.74 26.34
CA PRO A 367 -5.81 -12.17 26.61
C PRO A 367 -4.59 -12.78 27.30
N LYS A 368 -4.79 -13.82 28.12
CA LYS A 368 -3.68 -14.41 28.89
C LYS A 368 -2.56 -14.95 28.01
N TRP A 369 -2.91 -15.55 26.87
CA TRP A 369 -1.96 -16.07 25.90
C TRP A 369 -1.14 -14.97 25.20
N CYS A 370 -1.56 -13.70 25.31
CA CYS A 370 -0.88 -12.57 24.68
C CYS A 370 0.50 -12.36 25.33
N ASN A 371 1.55 -12.34 24.51
CA ASN A 371 2.95 -12.27 24.94
C ASN A 371 3.49 -13.52 25.67
N ASP A 372 2.75 -14.62 25.77
CA ASP A 372 3.25 -15.83 26.47
C ASP A 372 4.42 -16.52 25.74
N ALA A 373 4.51 -16.33 24.42
CA ALA A 373 5.55 -16.91 23.58
C ALA A 373 6.80 -16.02 23.39
N ASP A 374 6.87 -14.85 24.03
CA ASP A 374 7.99 -13.90 23.86
C ASP A 374 8.48 -13.34 25.21
N ASN A 375 9.77 -13.02 25.31
CA ASN A 375 10.34 -12.40 26.49
C ASN A 375 10.14 -10.87 26.52
N VAL A 376 9.77 -10.29 25.38
CA VAL A 376 9.42 -8.87 25.26
C VAL A 376 7.91 -8.73 25.22
N LYS A 377 7.36 -7.87 26.09
CA LYS A 377 5.92 -7.58 26.13
C LYS A 377 5.58 -6.47 25.14
N LEU A 378 4.79 -6.81 24.13
CA LEU A 378 4.19 -5.88 23.18
C LEU A 378 2.86 -5.35 23.73
N PRO A 379 2.43 -4.14 23.30
CA PRO A 379 1.13 -3.58 23.68
C PRO A 379 -0.06 -4.24 22.94
N TYR A 380 0.23 -5.20 22.06
CA TYR A 380 -0.70 -6.01 21.28
C TYR A 380 -0.23 -7.47 21.24
N CYS A 381 -0.98 -8.35 20.58
CA CYS A 381 -0.76 -9.79 20.66
C CYS A 381 -0.22 -10.35 19.35
N GLN A 382 1.09 -10.59 19.26
CA GLN A 382 1.68 -11.23 18.08
C GLN A 382 1.53 -12.76 18.14
N ILE A 383 0.71 -13.31 17.25
CA ILE A 383 0.31 -14.73 17.24
C ILE A 383 1.12 -15.59 16.27
N LEU A 384 1.78 -14.99 15.27
CA LEU A 384 2.63 -15.70 14.30
C LEU A 384 3.88 -14.88 13.93
N GLY A 385 4.94 -15.59 13.57
CA GLY A 385 6.10 -15.05 12.86
C GLY A 385 7.38 -15.02 13.67
N LYS A 386 8.50 -15.15 12.96
CA LYS A 386 9.86 -15.24 13.50
C LYS A 386 10.37 -13.93 14.08
N TYR A 387 10.02 -12.80 13.47
CA TYR A 387 10.48 -11.47 13.86
C TYR A 387 9.41 -10.73 14.63
N ARG A 388 9.81 -9.89 15.58
CA ARG A 388 8.90 -9.08 16.36
C ARG A 388 8.30 -8.01 15.46
N MET A 389 6.97 -7.96 15.40
CA MET A 389 6.27 -6.92 14.66
C MET A 389 6.40 -5.60 15.41
N GLU A 390 6.69 -4.54 14.66
CA GLU A 390 6.73 -3.17 15.15
C GLU A 390 5.54 -2.43 14.54
N LEU A 391 4.74 -1.73 15.37
CA LEU A 391 3.63 -0.89 14.90
C LEU A 391 3.86 0.56 15.38
N PRO A 392 4.70 1.35 14.68
CA PRO A 392 5.08 2.69 15.13
C PRO A 392 3.88 3.64 15.25
N GLY A 393 3.64 4.16 16.45
CA GLY A 393 2.47 5.01 16.69
C GLY A 393 1.17 4.24 16.93
N PHE A 394 1.27 2.93 17.21
CA PHE A 394 0.13 2.11 17.64
C PHE A 394 -0.75 2.87 18.65
N ASN A 395 -2.05 2.90 18.36
CA ASN A 395 -3.10 3.35 19.27
C ASN A 395 -2.87 4.76 19.85
N SER A 396 -2.47 5.71 18.99
CA SER A 396 -1.98 7.04 19.42
C SER A 396 -2.87 8.22 19.02
N MET A 397 -3.77 8.05 18.04
CA MET A 397 -4.57 9.14 17.46
C MET A 397 -6.08 8.90 17.53
N ASP A 398 -6.83 9.91 17.95
CA ASP A 398 -8.28 9.91 17.83
C ASP A 398 -8.68 10.26 16.38
N PRO A 399 -9.74 9.65 15.82
CA PRO A 399 -10.20 10.00 14.47
C PRO A 399 -10.76 11.42 14.42
N TYR A 400 -10.58 12.11 13.29
CA TYR A 400 -11.11 13.45 13.01
C TYR A 400 -11.55 13.57 11.55
N PRO A 401 -12.41 14.56 11.22
CA PRO A 401 -12.84 14.81 9.85
C PRO A 401 -11.66 15.06 8.90
N HIS A 402 -11.73 14.51 7.69
CA HIS A 402 -10.74 14.63 6.61
C HIS A 402 -9.33 14.14 6.97
N MET A 403 -9.23 13.20 7.91
CA MET A 403 -7.99 12.53 8.27
C MET A 403 -7.43 11.74 7.09
N ASN A 404 -6.11 11.85 6.82
CA ASN A 404 -5.42 11.13 5.74
C ASN A 404 -5.73 11.60 4.32
N GLU A 405 -6.35 12.76 4.14
CA GLU A 405 -6.56 13.30 2.79
C GLU A 405 -5.41 14.22 2.34
N ARG A 406 -4.50 14.60 3.26
CA ARG A 406 -3.44 15.61 3.04
C ARG A 406 -2.15 15.30 3.83
N CYS A 407 -1.87 14.04 4.14
CA CYS A 407 -0.69 13.63 4.92
C CYS A 407 0.53 13.35 4.04
N PRO A 408 1.67 14.01 4.27
CA PRO A 408 2.93 13.51 3.74
C PRO A 408 3.38 12.23 4.47
N SER A 409 3.91 11.26 3.74
CA SER A 409 4.41 9.97 4.27
C SER A 409 5.87 9.69 3.91
N LYS A 410 6.77 10.69 4.01
CA LYS A 410 8.16 10.52 3.55
C LYS A 410 9.05 9.70 4.51
N PRO A 411 9.74 8.64 4.03
CA PRO A 411 10.76 7.94 4.81
C PRO A 411 11.99 8.81 5.11
N PRO A 412 12.78 8.46 6.13
CA PRO A 412 12.56 7.36 7.07
C PRO A 412 11.69 7.77 8.27
N LYS A 413 11.36 9.06 8.40
CA LYS A 413 10.69 9.60 9.60
C LYS A 413 9.17 9.47 9.56
N TYR A 414 8.59 9.45 8.36
CA TYR A 414 7.14 9.41 8.14
C TYR A 414 6.42 10.45 9.01
N SER A 415 6.95 11.68 8.99
CA SER A 415 6.48 12.78 9.81
C SER A 415 5.06 13.14 9.42
N ARG A 416 4.15 13.19 10.41
CA ARG A 416 2.77 13.61 10.24
C ARG A 416 2.57 15.00 10.86
N PRO A 417 2.47 16.07 10.04
CA PRO A 417 2.16 17.42 10.52
C PRO A 417 0.79 17.51 11.22
N PRO A 418 0.54 18.55 12.04
CA PRO A 418 -0.78 18.79 12.62
C PRO A 418 -1.86 18.96 11.54
N ASN A 419 -3.02 18.34 11.76
CA ASN A 419 -4.19 18.34 10.85
C ASN A 419 -3.95 17.64 9.50
N CYS A 420 -2.90 16.84 9.38
CA CYS A 420 -2.76 15.87 8.29
C CYS A 420 -3.66 14.69 8.57
#